data_AF-X8DKA2-F1
#
_entry.id   AF-X8DKA2-F1
#
_cell.length_a   1.000
_cell.length_b   1.000
_cell.length_c   1.000
_cell.angle_alpha   90.00
_cell.angle_beta   90.00
_cell.angle_gamma   90.00
#
_symmetry.space_group_name_H-M   'P 1'
#
loop_
_entity.id
_entity.type
_entity.pdbx_description
1 polymer ?
#
loop_
_entity_poly.entity_id
_entity_poly.type
_entity_poly.pdbx_seq_one_letter_code
_entity_poly.pdbx_strand_id
1 'polypeptide(L)'
;MDNCMRLSRVAVMLPAVGGDDWPFLGRQAVRRGDISEYQLEKDYRAVYRNVYVPKQQPLSALTRARAAWLWSGGRATLTGLSAAAVLGTKWLDPESPAELIRVNRHVPPGIVVRSYELDRREVRVANGIRITTPERTAFDIGRTMPQDRAVPVLDALANATHFKILDVVALAESKPGIRGVRRLRAALRLVDGGAESPQESRLRLLLVRAGFPAGNSDPVRRPVRRYPDPRRHGLACMESGRRV
;
A
#
# COMPACT_ATOMS: atom_id res chain seq x y z
N MET A 1 -10.98 5.28 39.43
CA MET A 1 -11.41 3.91 39.13
C MET A 1 -10.67 3.46 37.90
N ASP A 2 -9.60 2.71 38.15
CA ASP A 2 -8.60 2.24 37.20
C ASP A 2 -9.22 1.35 36.12
N ASN A 3 -8.92 1.63 34.85
CA ASN A 3 -9.13 0.65 33.80
C ASN A 3 -7.82 0.44 33.03
N CYS A 4 -6.91 -0.26 33.72
CA CYS A 4 -5.69 -0.82 33.18
C CYS A 4 -6.05 -1.91 32.15
N MET A 5 -6.15 -1.53 30.87
CA MET A 5 -6.38 -2.48 29.78
C MET A 5 -5.20 -3.45 29.66
N ARG A 6 -5.42 -4.69 30.10
CA ARG A 6 -4.63 -5.85 29.70
C ARG A 6 -4.61 -5.97 28.18
N LEU A 7 -3.50 -5.58 27.57
CA LEU A 7 -3.16 -5.93 26.20
C LEU A 7 -2.91 -7.43 26.13
N SER A 8 -3.87 -8.18 25.60
CA SER A 8 -3.71 -9.60 25.28
C SER A 8 -2.54 -9.78 24.30
N ARG A 9 -1.49 -10.47 24.76
CA ARG A 9 -0.35 -10.93 23.96
C ARG A 9 -0.87 -11.84 22.84
N VAL A 10 -1.01 -11.30 21.62
CA VAL A 10 -1.04 -12.15 20.43
C VAL A 10 0.41 -12.58 20.19
N ALA A 11 0.71 -13.85 20.49
CA ALA A 11 1.99 -14.45 20.15
C ALA A 11 2.04 -14.63 18.63
N VAL A 12 2.61 -13.65 17.93
CA VAL A 12 2.92 -13.81 16.50
C VAL A 12 4.09 -14.78 16.41
N MET A 13 3.80 -16.02 16.01
CA MET A 13 4.80 -17.02 15.66
C MET A 13 5.50 -16.56 14.37
N LEU A 14 6.69 -15.98 14.51
CA LEU A 14 7.50 -15.54 13.37
C LEU A 14 8.17 -16.76 12.70
N PRO A 15 7.98 -16.97 11.38
CA PRO A 15 8.53 -18.10 10.64
C PRO A 15 10.07 -18.10 10.58
N ALA A 16 10.64 -19.22 10.12
CA ALA A 16 12.08 -19.46 10.00
C ALA A 16 12.64 -18.71 8.78
N VAL A 17 13.75 -18.00 8.95
CA VAL A 17 14.30 -17.10 7.91
C VAL A 17 14.77 -17.89 6.68
N GLY A 18 13.94 -17.96 5.64
CA GLY A 18 14.28 -18.50 4.33
C GLY A 18 13.65 -17.68 3.19
N GLY A 19 14.43 -17.38 2.15
CA GLY A 19 14.04 -16.80 0.85
C GLY A 19 13.39 -15.40 0.86
N ASP A 20 12.24 -15.27 1.51
CA ASP A 20 11.33 -14.11 1.42
C ASP A 20 10.85 -13.59 2.79
N ASP A 21 11.32 -14.18 3.91
CA ASP A 21 10.97 -13.81 5.29
C ASP A 21 11.72 -12.58 5.82
N TRP A 22 11.94 -11.59 4.95
CA TRP A 22 12.52 -10.30 5.29
C TRP A 22 11.48 -9.18 5.14
N PRO A 23 11.55 -8.13 5.98
CA PRO A 23 12.54 -7.88 7.03
C PRO A 23 12.37 -8.79 8.24
N PHE A 24 13.45 -9.02 9.00
CA PHE A 24 13.44 -9.85 10.22
C PHE A 24 14.23 -9.23 11.38
N LEU A 25 14.08 -9.80 12.58
CA LEU A 25 14.79 -9.38 13.79
C LEU A 25 16.14 -10.09 13.92
N GLY A 26 17.25 -9.35 13.81
CA GLY A 26 18.60 -9.93 13.78
C GLY A 26 18.94 -10.79 15.00
N ARG A 27 18.74 -10.25 16.22
CA ARG A 27 18.95 -10.99 17.47
C ARG A 27 18.12 -12.26 17.58
N GLN A 28 16.91 -12.28 17.02
CA GLN A 28 16.05 -13.46 17.10
C GLN A 28 16.51 -14.54 16.11
N ALA A 29 16.88 -14.14 14.89
CA ALA A 29 17.41 -15.06 13.89
C ALA A 29 18.73 -15.70 14.34
N VAL A 30 19.65 -14.90 14.90
CA VAL A 30 20.92 -15.42 15.46
C VAL A 30 20.66 -16.37 16.63
N ARG A 31 19.80 -16.00 17.59
CA ARG A 31 19.48 -16.85 18.75
C ARG A 31 18.83 -18.17 18.34
N ARG A 32 18.09 -18.21 17.23
CA ARG A 32 17.48 -19.43 16.70
C ARG A 32 18.45 -20.31 15.90
N GLY A 33 19.63 -19.79 15.55
CA GLY A 33 20.58 -20.47 14.67
C GLY A 33 20.20 -20.40 13.19
N ASP A 34 19.22 -19.57 12.81
CA ASP A 34 18.79 -19.42 11.40
C ASP A 34 19.91 -18.79 10.55
N ILE A 35 20.69 -17.88 11.16
CA ILE A 35 21.88 -17.22 10.58
C ILE A 35 22.91 -16.98 11.68
N SER A 36 24.19 -16.96 11.33
CA SER A 36 25.28 -16.54 12.22
C SER A 36 25.42 -15.01 12.30
N GLU A 37 26.11 -14.51 13.32
CA GLU A 37 26.45 -13.08 13.42
C GLU A 37 27.29 -12.60 12.23
N TYR A 38 28.23 -13.44 11.77
CA TYR A 38 29.03 -13.16 10.58
C TYR A 38 28.17 -13.03 9.32
N GLN A 39 27.21 -13.94 9.11
CA GLN A 39 26.27 -13.84 7.98
C GLN A 39 25.40 -12.57 8.09
N LEU A 40 24.93 -12.23 9.29
CA LEU A 40 24.15 -11.02 9.52
C LEU A 40 24.91 -9.75 9.11
N GLU A 41 26.19 -9.67 9.43
CA GLU A 41 27.06 -8.54 9.06
C GLU A 41 27.42 -8.53 7.56
N LYS A 42 27.73 -9.71 7.01
CA LYS A 42 28.18 -9.86 5.63
C LYS A 42 27.05 -9.63 4.62
N ASP A 43 25.90 -10.25 4.82
CA ASP A 43 24.87 -10.39 3.78
C ASP A 43 23.66 -9.45 3.98
N TYR A 44 23.51 -8.87 5.18
CA TYR A 44 22.34 -8.06 5.54
C TYR A 44 22.72 -6.64 5.96
N ARG A 45 21.77 -5.70 5.81
CA ARG A 45 21.87 -4.33 6.31
C ARG A 45 20.72 -4.03 7.26
N ALA A 46 21.02 -3.24 8.29
CA ALA A 46 19.98 -2.76 9.21
C ALA A 46 19.15 -1.65 8.54
N VAL A 47 17.82 -1.80 8.58
CA VAL A 47 16.87 -0.73 8.21
C VAL A 47 16.56 0.13 9.43
N TYR A 48 16.33 -0.54 10.56
CA TYR A 48 16.18 0.07 11.88
C TYR A 48 16.97 -0.76 12.89
N ARG A 49 17.09 -0.27 14.13
CA ARG A 49 17.79 -1.02 15.18
C ARG A 49 17.22 -2.44 15.30
N ASN A 50 18.09 -3.43 15.14
CA ASN A 50 17.76 -4.86 15.20
C ASN A 50 16.82 -5.38 14.09
N VAL A 51 16.58 -4.62 13.01
CA VAL A 51 15.71 -5.03 11.89
C VAL A 51 16.52 -5.03 10.60
N TYR A 52 16.60 -6.19 9.95
CA TYR A 52 17.53 -6.42 8.84
C TYR A 52 16.82 -6.84 7.56
N VAL A 53 17.45 -6.49 6.44
CA VAL A 53 17.09 -6.92 5.08
C VAL A 53 18.35 -7.33 4.31
N PRO A 54 18.25 -8.20 3.30
CA PRO A 54 19.39 -8.53 2.43
C PRO A 54 19.97 -7.27 1.77
N LYS A 55 21.31 -7.19 1.64
CA LYS A 55 21.98 -6.02 1.05
C LYS A 55 21.62 -5.81 -0.42
N GLN A 56 21.37 -6.89 -1.15
CA GLN A 56 21.13 -6.89 -2.59
C GLN A 56 19.69 -6.49 -2.95
N GLN A 57 18.76 -6.52 -1.99
CA GLN A 57 17.34 -6.25 -2.26
C GLN A 57 17.00 -4.76 -2.07
N PRO A 58 16.34 -4.11 -3.06
CA PRO A 58 15.87 -2.75 -2.90
C PRO A 58 14.79 -2.68 -1.81
N LEU A 59 14.81 -1.60 -1.03
CA LEU A 59 13.76 -1.36 -0.05
C LEU A 59 12.50 -0.89 -0.77
N SER A 60 11.41 -1.66 -0.68
CA SER A 60 10.08 -1.21 -1.09
C SER A 60 9.35 -0.51 0.05
N ALA A 61 8.29 0.25 -0.26
CA ALA A 61 7.40 0.82 0.77
C ALA A 61 6.81 -0.26 1.70
N LEU A 62 6.48 -1.44 1.15
CA LEU A 62 6.00 -2.58 1.92
C LEU A 62 7.07 -3.12 2.87
N THR A 63 8.29 -3.31 2.38
CA THR A 63 9.43 -3.76 3.19
C THR A 63 9.72 -2.77 4.32
N ARG A 64 9.72 -1.46 4.03
CA ARG A 64 9.92 -0.40 5.03
C ARG A 64 8.81 -0.39 6.08
N ALA A 65 7.55 -0.55 5.67
CA ALA A 65 6.41 -0.66 6.58
C ALA A 65 6.52 -1.88 7.51
N ARG A 66 6.84 -3.06 6.96
CA ARG A 66 7.09 -4.28 7.75
C ARG A 66 8.25 -4.09 8.74
N ALA A 67 9.33 -3.45 8.30
CA ALA A 67 10.51 -3.22 9.12
C ALA A 67 10.18 -2.29 10.31
N ALA A 68 9.39 -1.24 10.07
CA ALA A 68 8.97 -0.32 11.11
C ALA A 68 8.01 -0.99 12.11
N TRP A 69 7.12 -1.87 11.65
CA TRP A 69 6.26 -2.66 12.52
C TRP A 69 7.06 -3.61 13.41
N LEU A 70 8.06 -4.32 12.88
CA LEU A 70 8.98 -5.17 13.66
C LEU A 70 9.79 -4.35 14.67
N TRP A 71 10.31 -3.20 14.25
CA TRP A 71 11.02 -2.26 15.14
C TRP A 71 10.14 -1.81 16.31
N SER A 72 8.83 -1.63 16.07
CA SER A 72 7.86 -1.30 17.13
C SER A 72 7.56 -2.45 18.09
N GLY A 73 8.18 -3.62 17.91
CA GLY A 73 7.93 -4.84 18.66
C GLY A 73 6.61 -5.52 18.27
N GLY A 74 6.11 -5.27 17.06
CA GLY A 74 4.86 -5.85 16.55
C GLY A 74 3.57 -5.29 17.17
N ARG A 75 3.65 -4.14 17.88
CA ARG A 75 2.51 -3.59 18.64
C ARG A 75 1.90 -2.33 18.02
N ALA A 76 2.66 -1.59 17.23
CA ALA A 76 2.13 -0.40 16.56
C ALA A 76 1.11 -0.79 15.49
N THR A 77 0.23 0.15 15.15
CA THR A 77 -0.68 0.02 14.02
C THR A 77 -0.11 0.82 12.85
N LEU A 78 0.11 0.20 11.69
CA LEU A 78 0.52 0.93 10.49
C LEU A 78 -0.62 1.83 10.01
N THR A 79 -0.26 3.00 9.49
CA THR A 79 -1.22 3.99 8.96
C THR A 79 -0.71 4.57 7.64
N GLY A 80 -1.53 5.38 6.97
CA GLY A 80 -1.10 6.18 5.81
C GLY A 80 -0.46 5.33 4.71
N LEU A 81 0.68 5.76 4.18
CA LEU A 81 1.36 5.05 3.10
C LEU A 81 1.86 3.66 3.52
N SER A 82 2.17 3.45 4.79
CA SER A 82 2.58 2.13 5.29
C SER A 82 1.42 1.14 5.36
N ALA A 83 0.24 1.59 5.78
CA ALA A 83 -0.96 0.76 5.71
C ALA A 83 -1.35 0.47 4.24
N ALA A 84 -1.29 1.48 3.37
CA ALA A 84 -1.56 1.33 1.94
C ALA A 84 -0.63 0.28 1.30
N ALA A 85 0.66 0.28 1.65
CA ALA A 85 1.61 -0.72 1.16
C ALA A 85 1.20 -2.15 1.55
N VAL A 86 0.76 -2.36 2.80
CA VAL A 86 0.29 -3.68 3.28
C VAL A 86 -1.05 -4.06 2.65
N LEU A 87 -1.88 -3.09 2.29
CA LEU A 87 -3.14 -3.28 1.56
C LEU A 87 -2.93 -3.59 0.06
N GLY A 88 -1.69 -3.61 -0.43
CA GLY A 88 -1.37 -3.93 -1.82
C GLY A 88 -1.44 -2.73 -2.77
N THR A 89 -1.47 -1.50 -2.25
CA THR A 89 -1.41 -0.29 -3.07
C THR A 89 -0.09 -0.23 -3.83
N LYS A 90 -0.17 -0.11 -5.15
CA LYS A 90 0.98 -0.01 -6.05
C LYS A 90 1.53 1.41 -6.11
N TRP A 91 2.72 1.56 -6.68
CA TRP A 91 3.32 2.86 -7.03
C TRP A 91 3.59 3.79 -5.85
N LEU A 92 3.84 3.21 -4.67
CA LEU A 92 4.26 3.95 -3.50
C LEU A 92 5.76 4.26 -3.57
N ASP A 93 6.11 5.49 -3.23
CA ASP A 93 7.49 5.93 -3.14
C ASP A 93 8.24 5.11 -2.07
N PRO A 94 9.28 4.33 -2.44
CA PRO A 94 10.00 3.50 -1.50
C PRO A 94 10.81 4.27 -0.46
N GLU A 95 11.09 5.55 -0.72
CA GLU A 95 11.82 6.44 0.19
C GLU A 95 10.92 7.17 1.18
N SER A 96 9.60 7.12 0.99
CA SER A 96 8.66 7.68 1.96
C SER A 96 8.85 7.03 3.34
N PRO A 97 8.82 7.82 4.43
CA PRO A 97 9.02 7.29 5.76
C PRO A 97 7.91 6.30 6.14
N ALA A 98 8.22 5.31 6.96
CA ALA A 98 7.20 4.43 7.49
C ALA A 98 6.30 5.16 8.48
N GLU A 99 5.00 4.91 8.44
CA GLU A 99 3.99 5.60 9.24
C GLU A 99 3.34 4.63 10.24
N LEU A 100 3.38 5.01 11.52
CA LEU A 100 2.91 4.21 12.64
C LEU A 100 2.00 5.03 13.57
N ILE A 101 1.02 4.37 14.19
CA ILE A 101 0.25 4.90 15.31
C ILE A 101 0.71 4.23 16.60
N ARG A 102 1.22 5.04 17.55
CA ARG A 102 1.64 4.66 18.90
C ARG A 102 1.76 5.89 19.81
N VAL A 103 1.69 5.68 21.13
CA VAL A 103 1.76 6.76 22.14
C VAL A 103 3.17 7.36 22.22
N ASN A 104 4.20 6.53 22.28
CA ASN A 104 5.59 6.99 22.37
C ASN A 104 6.07 7.54 21.01
N ARG A 105 6.47 8.80 20.98
CA ARG A 105 6.90 9.49 19.75
C ARG A 105 8.40 9.47 19.49
N HIS A 106 9.20 8.91 20.40
CA HIS A 106 10.63 8.71 20.15
C HIS A 106 10.82 7.62 19.08
N VAL A 107 11.39 8.03 17.94
CA VAL A 107 11.53 7.21 16.74
C VAL A 107 12.89 7.46 16.07
N PRO A 108 13.45 6.46 15.39
CA PRO A 108 14.60 6.65 14.52
C PRO A 108 14.21 7.46 13.27
N PRO A 109 15.20 8.02 12.55
CA PRO A 109 14.99 8.57 11.22
C PRO A 109 14.26 7.58 10.29
N GLY A 110 13.43 8.10 9.38
CA GLY A 110 12.66 7.27 8.45
C GLY A 110 11.39 6.63 9.03
N ILE A 111 10.98 7.01 10.23
CA ILE A 111 9.66 6.67 10.82
C ILE A 111 8.93 7.95 11.23
N VAL A 112 7.66 8.05 10.85
CA VAL A 112 6.71 9.05 11.33
C VAL A 112 5.73 8.38 12.28
N VAL A 113 5.67 8.87 13.52
CA VAL A 113 4.68 8.43 14.49
C VAL A 113 3.56 9.43 14.63
N ARG A 114 2.35 8.90 14.64
CA ARG A 114 1.10 9.61 14.91
C ARG A 114 0.52 9.07 16.22
N SER A 115 -0.18 9.92 16.96
CA SER A 115 -0.71 9.57 18.29
C SER A 115 -2.20 9.85 18.45
N TYR A 116 -2.98 9.76 17.38
CA TYR A 116 -4.44 9.84 17.47
C TYR A 116 -5.02 8.52 17.96
N GLU A 117 -6.15 8.61 18.64
CA GLU A 117 -6.96 7.44 18.98
C GLU A 117 -7.61 6.85 17.72
N LEU A 118 -7.62 5.53 17.68
CA LEU A 118 -8.26 4.74 16.63
C LEU A 118 -9.46 4.03 17.23
N ASP A 119 -10.61 4.15 16.57
CA ASP A 119 -11.73 3.26 16.87
C ASP A 119 -11.34 1.81 16.51
N ARG A 120 -11.89 0.82 17.22
CA ARG A 120 -11.65 -0.59 16.92
C ARG A 120 -12.04 -0.95 15.48
N ARG A 121 -13.06 -0.29 14.92
CA ARG A 121 -13.54 -0.46 13.54
C ARG A 121 -12.59 0.12 12.49
N GLU A 122 -11.65 0.98 12.90
CA GLU A 122 -10.66 1.61 12.02
C GLU A 122 -9.36 0.82 11.91
N VAL A 123 -9.28 -0.34 12.57
CA VAL A 123 -8.10 -1.19 12.60
C VAL A 123 -8.47 -2.60 12.14
N ARG A 124 -7.60 -3.19 11.32
CA ARG A 124 -7.66 -4.61 10.96
C ARG A 124 -6.29 -5.26 11.05
N VAL A 125 -6.27 -6.58 10.96
CA VAL A 125 -5.03 -7.35 10.79
C VAL A 125 -4.95 -7.84 9.34
N ALA A 126 -3.83 -7.60 8.68
CA ALA A 126 -3.53 -8.13 7.35
C ALA A 126 -2.13 -8.76 7.39
N ASN A 127 -2.01 -10.02 6.99
CA ASN A 127 -0.74 -10.76 7.01
C ASN A 127 -0.05 -10.71 8.40
N GLY A 128 -0.82 -10.84 9.48
CA GLY A 128 -0.32 -10.76 10.85
C GLY A 128 0.04 -9.37 11.36
N ILE A 129 -0.10 -8.33 10.54
CA ILE A 129 0.26 -6.94 10.87
C ILE A 129 -0.99 -6.12 11.16
N ARG A 130 -0.98 -5.38 12.28
CA ARG A 130 -2.04 -4.41 12.59
C ARG A 130 -1.90 -3.18 11.70
N ILE A 131 -2.96 -2.87 10.96
CA ILE A 131 -3.03 -1.75 10.02
C ILE A 131 -4.36 -1.00 10.15
N THR A 132 -4.42 0.25 9.69
CA THR A 132 -5.71 0.93 9.49
C THR A 132 -6.54 0.26 8.41
N THR A 133 -7.87 0.33 8.49
CA THR A 133 -8.75 -0.14 7.40
C THR A 133 -8.52 0.65 6.12
N PRO A 134 -8.93 0.15 4.93
CA PRO A 134 -8.81 0.91 3.69
C PRO A 134 -9.41 2.31 3.77
N GLU A 135 -10.58 2.47 4.37
CA GLU A 135 -11.29 3.74 4.50
C GLU A 135 -10.53 4.71 5.41
N ARG A 136 -10.02 4.20 6.54
CA ARG A 136 -9.19 4.98 7.45
C ARG A 136 -7.85 5.37 6.83
N THR A 137 -7.27 4.48 6.03
CA THR A 137 -6.03 4.71 5.29
C THR A 137 -6.24 5.80 4.25
N ALA A 138 -7.33 5.74 3.48
CA ALA A 138 -7.74 6.77 2.52
C ALA A 138 -7.98 8.11 3.21
N PHE A 139 -8.67 8.11 4.36
CA PHE A 139 -8.89 9.29 5.19
C PHE A 139 -7.57 9.96 5.61
N ASP A 140 -6.61 9.18 6.12
CA ASP A 140 -5.32 9.71 6.56
C ASP A 140 -4.45 10.22 5.39
N ILE A 141 -4.44 9.54 4.25
CA ILE A 141 -3.74 9.98 3.03
C ILE A 141 -4.35 11.30 2.52
N GLY A 142 -5.66 11.32 2.27
CA GLY A 142 -6.32 12.48 1.64
C GLY A 142 -6.30 13.75 2.50
N ARG A 143 -6.26 13.62 3.83
CA ARG A 143 -6.18 14.79 4.72
C ARG A 143 -4.76 15.34 4.89
N THR A 144 -3.73 14.51 4.75
CA THR A 144 -2.34 14.88 5.06
C THR A 144 -1.51 15.23 3.84
N MET A 145 -1.79 14.65 2.67
CA MET A 145 -1.01 14.85 1.45
C MET A 145 -1.63 15.91 0.52
N PRO A 146 -0.82 16.69 -0.23
CA PRO A 146 -1.33 17.54 -1.31
C PRO A 146 -2.12 16.72 -2.35
N GLN A 147 -3.16 17.32 -2.92
CA GLN A 147 -4.11 16.65 -3.81
C GLN A 147 -3.45 15.92 -4.99
N ASP A 148 -2.47 16.55 -5.64
CA ASP A 148 -1.71 15.98 -6.77
C ASP A 148 -0.94 14.71 -6.43
N ARG A 149 -0.57 14.53 -5.17
CA ARG A 149 0.09 13.33 -4.68
C ARG A 149 -0.91 12.35 -4.07
N ALA A 150 -1.95 12.86 -3.43
CA ALA A 150 -2.96 12.03 -2.76
C ALA A 150 -3.80 11.24 -3.77
N VAL A 151 -4.31 11.88 -4.84
CA VAL A 151 -5.26 11.24 -5.76
C VAL A 151 -4.67 9.99 -6.43
N PRO A 152 -3.46 10.00 -7.03
CA PRO A 152 -2.90 8.77 -7.60
C PRO A 152 -2.74 7.63 -6.60
N VAL A 153 -2.42 7.94 -5.34
CA VAL A 153 -2.31 6.94 -4.27
C VAL A 153 -3.69 6.42 -3.86
N LEU A 154 -4.69 7.31 -3.78
CA LEU A 154 -6.07 6.94 -3.46
C LEU A 154 -6.72 6.11 -4.56
N ASP A 155 -6.44 6.41 -5.84
CA ASP A 155 -6.86 5.60 -7.00
C ASP A 155 -6.26 4.19 -6.90
N ALA A 156 -4.95 4.08 -6.68
CA ALA A 156 -4.28 2.79 -6.52
C ALA A 156 -4.76 2.02 -5.27
N LEU A 157 -5.11 2.72 -4.19
CA LEU A 157 -5.71 2.11 -3.00
C LEU A 157 -7.14 1.62 -3.28
N ALA A 158 -7.94 2.40 -3.99
CA ALA A 158 -9.29 2.03 -4.41
C ALA A 158 -9.24 0.82 -5.36
N ASN A 159 -8.29 0.78 -6.29
CA ASN A 159 -8.04 -0.35 -7.17
C ASN A 159 -7.68 -1.63 -6.39
N ALA A 160 -6.83 -1.52 -5.36
CA ALA A 160 -6.38 -2.67 -4.57
C ALA A 160 -7.41 -3.19 -3.55
N THR A 161 -8.31 -2.33 -3.07
CA THR A 161 -9.17 -2.64 -1.91
C THR A 161 -10.67 -2.50 -2.16
N HIS A 162 -11.05 -1.83 -3.25
CA HIS A 162 -12.44 -1.47 -3.56
C HIS A 162 -13.17 -0.72 -2.44
N PHE A 163 -12.44 0.06 -1.62
CA PHE A 163 -13.07 0.89 -0.60
C PHE A 163 -14.07 1.85 -1.24
N LYS A 164 -15.19 2.12 -0.57
CA LYS A 164 -16.20 3.05 -1.08
C LYS A 164 -15.86 4.46 -0.65
N ILE A 165 -15.88 5.40 -1.60
CA ILE A 165 -15.69 6.83 -1.32
C ILE A 165 -16.67 7.33 -0.25
N LEU A 166 -17.92 6.86 -0.30
CA LEU A 166 -18.97 7.22 0.67
C LEU A 166 -18.61 6.79 2.11
N ASP A 167 -17.94 5.65 2.29
CA ASP A 167 -17.54 5.19 3.63
C ASP A 167 -16.44 6.09 4.21
N VAL A 168 -15.54 6.62 3.36
CA VAL A 168 -14.53 7.61 3.77
C VAL A 168 -15.18 8.96 4.12
N VAL A 169 -16.21 9.37 3.38
CA VAL A 169 -16.98 10.59 3.67
C VAL A 169 -17.70 10.46 5.01
N ALA A 170 -18.39 9.35 5.25
CA ALA A 170 -19.07 9.07 6.52
C ALA A 170 -18.07 9.03 7.69
N LEU A 171 -16.89 8.43 7.49
CA LEU A 171 -15.82 8.45 8.48
C LEU A 171 -15.38 9.89 8.79
N ALA A 172 -15.24 10.75 7.79
CA ALA A 172 -14.86 12.15 8.00
C ALA A 172 -15.93 12.95 8.74
N GLU A 173 -17.22 12.65 8.52
CA GLU A 173 -18.33 13.29 9.23
C GLU A 173 -18.41 12.86 10.69
N SER A 174 -18.09 11.61 11.00
CA SER A 174 -18.01 11.11 12.38
C SER A 174 -16.88 11.74 13.22
N LYS A 175 -15.98 12.53 12.60
CA LYS A 175 -14.79 13.10 13.25
C LYS A 175 -14.69 14.62 13.06
N PRO A 176 -15.54 15.42 13.72
CA PRO A 176 -15.48 16.87 13.64
C PRO A 176 -14.15 17.41 14.20
N GLY A 177 -13.67 18.53 13.65
CA GLY A 177 -12.47 19.22 14.12
C GLY A 177 -11.12 18.64 13.65
N ILE A 178 -11.11 17.54 12.89
CA ILE A 178 -9.86 17.00 12.33
C ILE A 178 -9.31 17.92 11.23
N ARG A 179 -8.06 18.34 11.39
CA ARG A 179 -7.35 19.15 10.39
C ARG A 179 -7.20 18.40 9.07
N GLY A 180 -7.41 19.10 7.97
CA GLY A 180 -7.23 18.58 6.61
C GLY A 180 -8.46 17.93 5.98
N VAL A 181 -9.61 17.88 6.66
CA VAL A 181 -10.85 17.27 6.12
C VAL A 181 -11.32 17.98 4.83
N ARG A 182 -11.16 19.30 4.72
CA ARG A 182 -11.45 20.02 3.46
C ARG A 182 -10.62 19.50 2.29
N ARG A 183 -9.34 19.20 2.54
CA ARG A 183 -8.42 18.63 1.53
C ARG A 183 -8.81 17.21 1.16
N LEU A 184 -9.15 16.39 2.15
CA LEU A 184 -9.67 15.05 1.93
C LEU A 184 -10.91 15.07 1.02
N ARG A 185 -11.92 15.90 1.34
CA ARG A 185 -13.14 16.02 0.54
C ARG A 185 -12.85 16.46 -0.90
N ALA A 186 -11.92 17.40 -1.09
CA ALA A 186 -11.51 17.82 -2.42
C ALA A 186 -10.79 16.71 -3.20
N ALA A 187 -9.97 15.90 -2.53
CA ALA A 187 -9.31 14.74 -3.15
C ALA A 187 -10.31 13.65 -3.52
N LEU A 188 -11.25 13.29 -2.62
CA LEU A 188 -12.24 12.23 -2.84
C LEU A 188 -13.15 12.49 -4.05
N ARG A 189 -13.47 13.77 -4.35
CA ARG A 189 -14.22 14.15 -5.56
C ARG A 189 -13.49 13.83 -6.87
N LEU A 190 -12.18 13.61 -6.78
CA LEU A 190 -11.32 13.31 -7.92
C LEU A 190 -10.79 11.87 -7.87
N VAL A 191 -11.22 11.02 -6.94
CA VAL A 191 -10.76 9.62 -6.92
C VAL A 191 -11.49 8.82 -7.98
N ASP A 192 -10.73 7.98 -8.69
CA ASP A 192 -11.23 7.02 -9.67
C ASP A 192 -10.45 5.70 -9.50
N GLY A 193 -11.13 4.67 -8.99
CA GLY A 193 -10.52 3.36 -8.73
C GLY A 193 -10.18 2.54 -9.97
N GLY A 194 -10.56 3.01 -11.17
CA GLY A 194 -10.25 2.35 -12.44
C GLY A 194 -8.90 2.73 -13.04
N ALA A 195 -8.18 3.71 -12.48
CA ALA A 195 -6.85 4.07 -12.98
C ALA A 195 -5.84 2.93 -12.77
N GLU A 196 -5.17 2.51 -13.86
CA GLU A 196 -4.19 1.42 -13.84
C GLU A 196 -2.76 1.92 -13.57
N SER A 197 -2.53 3.23 -13.70
CA SER A 197 -1.24 3.87 -13.44
C SER A 197 -1.33 5.28 -12.83
N PRO A 198 -0.29 5.75 -12.12
CA PRO A 198 -0.25 7.12 -11.60
C PRO A 198 -0.28 8.18 -12.70
N GLN A 199 0.21 7.87 -13.90
CA GLN A 199 0.21 8.76 -15.06
C GLN A 199 -1.22 9.00 -15.56
N GLU A 200 -2.07 7.97 -15.56
CA GLU A 200 -3.49 8.11 -15.89
C GLU A 200 -4.21 9.00 -14.88
N SER A 201 -4.00 8.78 -13.57
CA SER A 201 -4.55 9.66 -12.53
C SER A 201 -4.12 11.11 -12.74
N ARG A 202 -2.84 11.36 -13.05
CA ARG A 202 -2.32 12.72 -13.29
C ARG A 202 -2.90 13.35 -14.55
N LEU A 203 -3.00 12.61 -15.65
CA LEU A 203 -3.62 13.09 -16.87
C LEU A 203 -5.08 13.48 -16.63
N ARG A 204 -5.82 12.63 -15.92
CA ARG A 204 -7.22 12.90 -15.55
C ARG A 204 -7.34 14.17 -14.71
N LEU A 205 -6.45 14.40 -13.75
CA LEU A 205 -6.41 15.65 -12.98
C LEU A 205 -6.16 16.88 -13.87
N LEU A 206 -5.26 16.79 -14.85
CA LEU A 206 -5.00 17.88 -15.80
C LEU A 206 -6.23 18.19 -16.65
N LEU A 207 -6.92 17.16 -17.15
CA LEU A 207 -8.14 17.31 -17.95
C LEU A 207 -9.26 17.98 -17.13
N VAL A 208 -9.50 17.52 -15.90
CA VAL A 208 -10.50 18.12 -15.02
C VAL A 208 -10.19 19.59 -14.73
N ARG A 209 -8.91 19.93 -14.51
CA ARG A 209 -8.49 21.32 -14.31
C ARG A 209 -8.67 22.20 -15.56
N ALA A 210 -8.58 21.61 -16.74
CA ALA A 210 -8.85 22.28 -18.01
C ALA A 210 -10.35 22.39 -18.34
N GLY A 211 -11.25 21.98 -17.42
CA GLY A 211 -12.69 22.08 -17.57
C GLY A 211 -13.35 20.90 -18.29
N PHE A 212 -12.59 19.85 -18.61
CA PHE A 212 -13.16 18.63 -19.15
C PHE A 212 -13.85 17.81 -18.05
N PRO A 213 -14.93 17.08 -18.35
CA PRO A 213 -15.55 16.19 -17.38
C PRO A 213 -14.53 15.16 -16.90
N ALA A 214 -14.63 14.77 -15.63
CA ALA A 214 -13.89 13.63 -15.11
C ALA A 214 -14.40 12.40 -15.89
N GLY A 215 -13.62 11.92 -16.86
CA GLY A 215 -13.90 10.65 -17.49
C GLY A 215 -13.82 9.59 -16.40
N ASN A 216 -14.97 9.06 -15.98
CA ASN A 216 -15.00 7.92 -15.08
C ASN A 216 -14.38 6.75 -15.84
N SER A 217 -13.35 6.15 -15.27
CA SER A 217 -12.85 4.85 -15.71
C SER A 217 -13.82 3.77 -15.22
N ASP A 218 -15.10 3.87 -15.60
CA ASP A 218 -15.93 2.68 -15.61
C ASP A 218 -15.20 1.63 -16.45
N PRO A 219 -15.22 0.33 -16.08
CA PRO A 219 -14.58 -0.71 -16.85
C PRO A 219 -15.37 -0.91 -18.15
N VAL A 220 -15.24 0.03 -19.08
CA VAL A 220 -15.45 -0.21 -20.49
C VAL A 220 -14.37 -1.21 -20.84
N ARG A 221 -14.76 -2.48 -20.80
CA ARG A 221 -14.06 -3.62 -21.37
C ARG A 221 -13.64 -3.21 -22.78
N ARG A 222 -12.44 -2.65 -22.94
CA ARG A 222 -11.94 -2.24 -24.25
C ARG A 222 -11.91 -3.52 -25.09
N PRO A 223 -12.65 -3.63 -26.20
CA PRO A 223 -12.41 -4.72 -27.11
C PRO A 223 -10.96 -4.57 -27.57
N VAL A 224 -10.14 -5.59 -27.30
CA VAL A 224 -8.81 -5.70 -27.88
C VAL A 224 -9.03 -5.64 -29.39
N ARG A 225 -8.72 -4.50 -30.00
CA ARG A 225 -8.78 -4.35 -31.45
C ARG A 225 -7.67 -5.22 -32.00
N ARG A 226 -7.98 -6.48 -32.33
CA ARG A 226 -7.08 -7.33 -33.11
C ARG A 226 -6.84 -6.59 -34.41
N TYR A 227 -5.62 -6.12 -34.61
CA TYR A 227 -5.17 -5.74 -35.94
C TYR A 227 -5.28 -7.00 -36.80
N PRO A 228 -5.96 -6.95 -37.96
CA PRO A 228 -5.99 -8.10 -38.86
C PRO A 228 -4.56 -8.39 -39.32
N ASP A 229 -4.15 -9.65 -39.17
CA ASP A 229 -2.88 -10.18 -39.65
C ASP A 229 -2.83 -10.07 -41.19
N PRO A 230 -1.88 -9.29 -41.76
CA PRO A 230 -1.80 -9.11 -43.21
C PRO A 230 -1.38 -10.39 -43.97
N ARG A 231 -1.07 -11.51 -43.29
CA ARG A 231 -0.60 -12.74 -43.93
C ARG A 231 -1.68 -13.80 -44.21
N ARG A 232 -2.96 -13.51 -43.96
CA ARG A 232 -4.05 -14.51 -44.11
C ARG A 232 -4.73 -14.55 -45.49
N HIS A 233 -4.14 -14.02 -46.54
CA HIS A 233 -4.56 -14.32 -47.92
C HIS A 233 -3.39 -14.92 -48.70
N GLY A 234 -3.26 -16.24 -48.57
CA GLY A 234 -2.33 -17.08 -49.34
C GLY A 234 -3.09 -18.27 -49.92
N LEU A 235 -3.38 -18.17 -51.22
CA LEU A 235 -3.65 -19.20 -52.22
C LEU A 235 -4.26 -20.54 -51.76
N ALA A 236 -5.52 -20.76 -52.14
CA ALA A 236 -6.04 -22.11 -52.37
C ALA A 236 -5.53 -22.59 -53.74
N CYS A 237 -4.55 -23.50 -53.75
CA CYS A 237 -4.27 -24.35 -54.89
C CYS A 237 -5.43 -25.34 -55.06
N MET A 238 -6.21 -25.20 -56.14
CA MET A 238 -7.09 -26.25 -56.62
C MET A 238 -6.27 -27.28 -57.41
N GLU A 239 -6.00 -28.43 -56.79
CA GLU A 239 -5.72 -29.68 -57.51
C GLU A 239 -7.00 -30.51 -57.57
N SER A 240 -7.45 -30.82 -58.78
CA SER A 240 -8.26 -32.00 -59.11
C SER A 240 -8.43 -32.06 -60.62
N GLY A 241 -7.80 -33.06 -61.24
CA GLY A 241 -7.75 -33.25 -62.68
C GLY A 241 -8.91 -34.03 -63.29
N ARG A 242 -9.06 -33.80 -64.60
CA ARG A 242 -9.44 -34.70 -65.71
C ARG A 242 -10.74 -35.51 -65.66
N ARG A 243 -11.61 -35.22 -66.64
CA ARG A 243 -11.95 -36.02 -67.86
C ARG A 243 -12.96 -35.15 -68.64
N VAL A 244 -12.95 -35.01 -69.98
CA VAL A 244 -12.72 -35.93 -71.10
C VAL A 244 -11.97 -35.18 -72.21
#